data_AF-A0A9C8ZEZ7-F1
#
_entry.id   AF-A0A9C8ZEZ7-F1
#
_cell.length_a   1.000
_cell.length_b   1.000
_cell.length_c   1.000
_cell.angle_alpha   90.00
_cell.angle_beta   90.00
_cell.angle_gamma   90.00
#
_symmetry.space_group_name_H-M   'P 1'
#
loop_
_entity.id
_entity.type
_entity.pdbx_description
1 polymer ?
#
loop_
_entity_poly.entity_id
_entity_poly.type
_entity_poly.pdbx_seq_one_letter_code
_entity_poly.pdbx_strand_id
1 'polypeptide(L)'
;SVDLGAPGVRILSTVPGNAYASFNGTSMAAPHVTGVAALVIASNPGIGIPALRAALLDNVDPVADLAGRTVTGGRLNAFKALGGGATPPPPPPPAVVSVTPGNTSVVLGGNVQFTATGGSAPYVWSVANPTIGSISANGVFTGLGLGSTSVNATDANGVRSNSATVSVSATTVILISPNSAQLRVGESLTFTASGGAAPYTWTSNSPGVASIDSNTGVLTAQAAGATTITVTDSAGAFVNSGPITVTAPPPVTIVVTPTSGSVAVGSTLSFSATGGRAPYTWQVSNSAVASIDGNGVLTGLAAGSVTVTARDANGATGVSGSITVTAAAGGGRRHGGRHGGGMMGRGR
;
A
#
# COMPACT_ATOMS: atom_id res chain seq x y z
N SER A 1 -25.40 -53.92 58.03
CA SER A 1 -25.78 -52.57 58.51
C SER A 1 -25.32 -51.55 57.47
N VAL A 2 -25.86 -50.32 57.51
CA VAL A 2 -25.48 -49.20 56.63
C VAL A 2 -24.77 -48.13 57.46
N ASP A 3 -23.61 -47.66 57.02
CA ASP A 3 -22.77 -46.75 57.84
C ASP A 3 -23.27 -45.29 57.81
N LEU A 4 -23.52 -44.72 56.64
CA LEU A 4 -24.00 -43.34 56.46
C LEU A 4 -24.87 -43.20 55.18
N GLY A 5 -25.56 -42.07 55.03
CA GLY A 5 -26.22 -41.68 53.79
C GLY A 5 -25.38 -40.72 52.92
N ALA A 6 -25.64 -40.68 51.61
CA ALA A 6 -25.05 -39.70 50.69
C ALA A 6 -26.03 -39.36 49.55
N PRO A 7 -25.86 -38.24 48.82
CA PRO A 7 -26.75 -37.86 47.72
C PRO A 7 -26.82 -38.94 46.63
N GLY A 8 -28.02 -39.47 46.39
CA GLY A 8 -28.25 -40.55 45.42
C GLY A 8 -29.50 -40.38 44.55
N VAL A 9 -30.12 -39.19 44.55
CA VAL A 9 -31.35 -38.92 43.79
C VAL A 9 -31.09 -37.74 42.85
N ARG A 10 -31.44 -37.90 41.57
CA ARG A 10 -31.26 -36.93 40.48
C ARG A 10 -29.80 -36.48 40.34
N ILE A 11 -28.88 -37.44 40.36
CA ILE A 11 -27.45 -37.17 40.22
C ILE A 11 -27.11 -37.09 38.74
N LEU A 12 -26.81 -35.88 38.27
CA LEU A 12 -26.29 -35.63 36.92
C LEU A 12 -24.82 -36.04 36.85
N SER A 13 -24.45 -36.89 35.89
CA SER A 13 -23.07 -37.30 35.67
C SER A 13 -22.80 -37.57 34.18
N THR A 14 -21.52 -37.75 33.84
CA THR A 14 -21.06 -38.06 32.48
C THR A 14 -21.50 -39.46 32.05
N VAL A 15 -21.90 -39.59 30.79
CA VAL A 15 -22.11 -40.88 30.11
C VAL A 15 -21.28 -40.93 28.82
N PRO A 16 -21.02 -42.13 28.25
CA PRO A 16 -20.31 -42.24 26.97
C PRO A 16 -20.94 -41.37 25.88
N GLY A 17 -20.13 -40.91 24.92
CA GLY A 17 -20.59 -40.11 23.79
C GLY A 17 -20.68 -38.60 24.06
N ASN A 18 -19.83 -38.06 24.95
CA ASN A 18 -19.77 -36.62 25.27
C ASN A 18 -21.12 -36.05 25.76
N ALA A 19 -21.83 -36.81 26.58
CA ALA A 19 -23.16 -36.49 27.06
C ALA A 19 -23.27 -36.61 28.59
N TYR A 20 -24.39 -36.12 29.14
CA TYR A 20 -24.72 -36.18 30.56
C TYR A 20 -26.10 -36.79 30.77
N ALA A 21 -26.27 -37.56 31.83
CA ALA A 21 -27.55 -38.13 32.23
C ALA A 21 -27.76 -38.08 33.74
N SER A 22 -29.02 -38.04 34.17
CA SER A 22 -29.39 -38.06 35.58
C SER A 22 -29.85 -39.45 36.02
N PHE A 23 -29.26 -39.97 37.08
CA PHE A 23 -29.62 -41.29 37.65
C PHE A 23 -29.98 -41.20 39.13
N ASN A 24 -30.65 -42.25 39.62
CA ASN A 24 -31.05 -42.43 41.01
C ASN A 24 -30.54 -43.78 41.53
N GLY A 25 -30.22 -43.85 42.81
CA GLY A 25 -29.92 -45.10 43.51
C GLY A 25 -28.69 -44.99 44.41
N THR A 26 -28.47 -46.04 45.19
CA THR A 26 -27.27 -46.18 46.02
C THR A 26 -26.00 -46.26 45.17
N SER A 27 -26.09 -46.73 43.92
CA SER A 27 -25.01 -46.68 42.94
C SER A 27 -24.55 -45.24 42.62
N MET A 28 -25.41 -44.24 42.80
CA MET A 28 -25.06 -42.82 42.64
C MET A 28 -24.64 -42.18 43.97
N ALA A 29 -25.07 -42.74 45.10
CA ALA A 29 -24.61 -42.31 46.43
C ALA A 29 -23.17 -42.76 46.74
N ALA A 30 -22.81 -44.00 46.38
CA ALA A 30 -21.48 -44.56 46.60
C ALA A 30 -20.33 -43.71 46.03
N PRO A 31 -20.36 -43.21 44.78
CA PRO A 31 -19.27 -42.40 44.24
C PRO A 31 -19.09 -41.04 44.94
N HIS A 32 -20.12 -40.49 45.59
CA HIS A 32 -19.94 -39.30 46.45
C HIS A 32 -19.07 -39.64 47.66
N VAL A 33 -19.32 -40.78 48.32
CA VAL A 33 -18.51 -41.24 49.46
C VAL A 33 -17.08 -41.54 49.01
N THR A 34 -16.91 -42.25 47.90
CA THR A 34 -15.58 -42.55 47.33
C THR A 34 -14.82 -41.27 46.94
N GLY A 35 -15.50 -40.30 46.33
CA GLY A 35 -14.91 -39.02 45.96
C GLY A 35 -14.44 -38.21 47.17
N VAL A 36 -15.23 -38.16 48.25
CA VAL A 36 -14.82 -37.52 49.50
C VAL A 36 -13.68 -38.27 50.17
N ALA A 37 -13.69 -39.61 50.17
CA ALA A 37 -12.59 -40.41 50.70
C ALA A 37 -11.27 -40.11 49.94
N ALA A 38 -11.32 -40.03 48.61
CA ALA A 38 -10.18 -39.64 47.79
C ALA A 38 -9.70 -38.22 48.10
N LEU A 39 -10.62 -37.27 48.35
CA LEU A 39 -10.28 -35.91 48.72
C LEU A 39 -9.58 -35.84 50.10
N VAL A 40 -10.04 -36.63 51.07
CA VAL A 40 -9.39 -36.76 52.39
C VAL A 40 -7.98 -37.33 52.23
N ILE A 41 -7.80 -38.39 51.42
CA ILE A 41 -6.49 -38.96 51.11
C ILE A 41 -5.59 -37.92 50.41
N ALA A 42 -6.13 -37.13 49.48
CA ALA A 42 -5.35 -36.09 48.80
C ALA A 42 -4.86 -35.01 49.78
N SER A 43 -5.67 -34.67 50.79
CA SER A 43 -5.28 -33.70 51.84
C SER A 43 -4.31 -34.29 52.86
N ASN A 44 -4.32 -35.61 53.07
CA ASN A 44 -3.44 -36.33 53.99
C ASN A 44 -3.01 -37.67 53.38
N PRO A 45 -1.99 -37.69 52.50
CA PRO A 45 -1.62 -38.88 51.71
C PRO A 45 -1.18 -40.10 52.53
N GLY A 46 -0.82 -39.92 53.80
CA GLY A 46 -0.43 -40.98 54.73
C GLY A 46 -1.56 -41.49 55.64
N ILE A 47 -2.81 -41.05 55.45
CA ILE A 47 -3.92 -41.41 56.32
C ILE A 47 -4.18 -42.93 56.31
N GLY A 48 -4.17 -43.56 57.48
CA GLY A 48 -4.52 -44.97 57.63
C GLY A 48 -6.02 -45.21 57.47
N ILE A 49 -6.42 -46.41 57.04
CA ILE A 49 -7.83 -46.78 56.81
C ILE A 49 -8.74 -46.51 58.02
N PRO A 50 -8.35 -46.80 59.29
CA PRO A 50 -9.20 -46.48 60.43
C PRO A 50 -9.46 -44.97 60.59
N ALA A 51 -8.43 -44.15 60.38
CA ALA A 51 -8.53 -42.69 60.46
C ALA A 51 -9.33 -42.09 59.31
N LEU A 52 -9.19 -42.65 58.09
CA LEU A 52 -10.02 -42.27 56.94
C LEU A 52 -11.49 -42.61 57.19
N ARG A 53 -11.78 -43.79 57.76
CA ARG A 53 -13.15 -44.19 58.11
C ARG A 53 -13.74 -43.25 59.17
N ALA A 54 -13.01 -42.95 60.24
CA ALA A 54 -13.44 -42.00 61.27
C ALA A 54 -13.70 -40.60 60.67
N ALA A 55 -12.81 -40.11 59.80
CA ALA A 55 -12.96 -38.83 59.13
C ALA A 55 -14.28 -38.73 58.34
N LEU A 56 -14.76 -39.84 57.74
CA LEU A 56 -16.03 -39.86 57.01
C LEU A 56 -17.25 -40.06 57.91
N LEU A 57 -17.15 -40.91 58.94
CA LEU A 57 -18.29 -41.33 59.75
C LEU A 57 -18.60 -40.36 60.92
N ASP A 58 -17.58 -39.80 61.55
CA ASP A 58 -17.76 -38.96 62.74
C ASP A 58 -18.16 -37.52 62.37
N ASN A 59 -18.03 -37.16 61.10
CA ASN A 59 -18.18 -35.81 60.58
C ASN A 59 -19.42 -35.61 59.69
N VAL A 60 -20.43 -36.47 59.81
CA VAL A 60 -21.68 -36.35 59.04
C VAL A 60 -22.51 -35.12 59.44
N ASP A 61 -23.43 -34.73 58.57
CA ASP A 61 -24.58 -33.90 58.96
C ASP A 61 -25.70 -34.81 59.47
N PRO A 62 -26.17 -34.67 60.71
CA PRO A 62 -27.32 -35.44 61.20
C PRO A 62 -28.55 -35.19 60.31
N VAL A 63 -29.25 -36.27 59.96
CA VAL A 63 -30.50 -36.21 59.19
C VAL A 63 -31.52 -37.07 59.90
N ALA A 64 -32.65 -36.48 60.29
CA ALA A 64 -33.68 -37.15 61.08
C ALA A 64 -34.13 -38.49 60.46
N ASP A 65 -34.29 -38.53 59.14
CA ASP A 65 -34.72 -39.73 58.40
C ASP A 65 -33.67 -40.86 58.38
N LEU A 66 -32.40 -40.54 58.68
CA LEU A 66 -31.30 -41.51 58.74
C LEU A 66 -31.03 -42.00 60.17
N ALA A 67 -31.55 -41.30 61.18
CA ALA A 67 -31.44 -41.69 62.58
C ALA A 67 -32.10 -43.06 62.81
N GLY A 68 -31.37 -43.98 63.43
CA GLY A 68 -31.82 -45.37 63.63
C GLY A 68 -31.86 -46.24 62.36
N ARG A 69 -31.58 -45.68 61.17
CA ARG A 69 -31.48 -46.42 59.89
C ARG A 69 -30.04 -46.63 59.42
N THR A 70 -29.12 -45.80 59.89
CA THR A 70 -27.68 -45.87 59.60
C THR A 70 -26.88 -45.77 60.90
N VAL A 71 -25.64 -46.27 60.92
CA VAL A 71 -24.76 -46.23 62.09
C VAL A 71 -24.52 -44.80 62.57
N THR A 72 -24.28 -43.89 61.63
CA THR A 72 -24.00 -42.47 61.93
C THR A 72 -25.26 -41.62 62.13
N GLY A 73 -26.42 -42.09 61.66
CA GLY A 73 -27.65 -41.29 61.65
C GLY A 73 -27.58 -40.07 60.74
N GLY A 74 -26.60 -39.98 59.84
CA GLY A 74 -26.32 -38.76 59.10
C GLY A 74 -25.87 -38.95 57.65
N ARG A 75 -25.80 -37.81 56.96
CA ARG A 75 -25.39 -37.68 55.57
C ARG A 75 -23.93 -37.24 55.49
N LEU A 76 -23.19 -37.78 54.53
CA LEU A 76 -21.82 -37.37 54.18
C LEU A 76 -21.67 -35.84 54.11
N ASN A 77 -20.64 -35.31 54.76
CA ASN A 77 -20.24 -33.91 54.65
C ASN A 77 -18.74 -33.84 54.28
N ALA A 78 -18.45 -33.44 53.05
CA ALA A 78 -17.09 -33.37 52.54
C ALA A 78 -16.21 -32.36 53.30
N PHE A 79 -16.77 -31.20 53.65
CA PHE A 79 -16.05 -30.13 54.33
C PHE A 79 -15.62 -30.54 55.74
N LYS A 80 -16.53 -31.13 56.51
CA LYS A 80 -16.21 -31.62 57.86
C LYS A 80 -15.26 -32.83 57.80
N ALA A 81 -15.40 -33.70 56.81
CA ALA A 81 -14.48 -34.83 56.62
C ALA A 81 -13.03 -34.40 56.35
N LEU A 82 -12.82 -33.18 55.86
CA LEU A 82 -11.51 -32.55 55.66
C LEU A 82 -11.01 -31.77 56.88
N GLY A 83 -11.68 -31.88 58.03
CA GLY A 83 -11.30 -31.19 59.27
C GLY A 83 -11.88 -29.77 59.41
N GLY A 84 -12.83 -29.36 58.56
CA GLY A 84 -13.55 -28.09 58.69
C GLY A 84 -12.70 -26.82 58.49
N GLY A 85 -11.47 -26.96 57.98
CA GLY A 85 -10.60 -25.86 57.58
C GLY A 85 -10.90 -25.34 56.17
N ALA A 86 -10.21 -24.27 55.74
CA ALA A 86 -10.38 -23.67 54.42
C ALA A 86 -10.38 -24.74 53.32
N THR A 87 -11.33 -24.65 52.39
CA THR A 87 -11.56 -25.60 51.30
C THR A 87 -10.23 -26.01 50.64
N PRO A 88 -9.96 -27.31 50.41
CA PRO A 88 -8.78 -27.73 49.67
C PRO A 88 -8.73 -26.98 48.34
N PRO A 89 -7.55 -26.50 47.90
CA PRO A 89 -7.44 -25.92 46.57
C PRO A 89 -7.93 -26.96 45.54
N PRO A 90 -8.72 -26.55 44.53
CA PRO A 90 -9.21 -27.46 43.51
C PRO A 90 -8.02 -28.23 42.90
N PRO A 91 -8.21 -29.52 42.53
CA PRO A 91 -7.15 -30.28 41.86
C PRO A 91 -6.68 -29.50 40.63
N PRO A 92 -5.36 -29.41 40.38
CA PRO A 92 -4.85 -28.71 39.21
C PRO A 92 -5.49 -29.31 37.95
N PRO A 93 -5.97 -28.50 37.00
CA PRO A 93 -6.49 -28.99 35.73
C PRO A 93 -5.49 -29.95 35.09
N PRO A 94 -5.95 -30.98 34.34
CA PRO A 94 -5.05 -31.81 33.53
C PRO A 94 -4.09 -30.91 32.76
N ALA A 95 -2.80 -31.24 32.74
CA ALA A 95 -1.78 -30.43 32.07
C ALA A 95 -2.09 -30.37 30.57
N VAL A 96 -2.85 -29.36 30.15
CA VAL A 96 -3.17 -29.11 28.75
C VAL A 96 -1.94 -28.50 28.11
N VAL A 97 -1.40 -29.18 27.11
CA VAL A 97 -0.41 -28.57 26.21
C VAL A 97 -1.14 -27.50 25.42
N SER A 98 -0.60 -26.28 25.39
CA SER A 98 -1.19 -25.18 24.65
C SER A 98 -0.16 -24.48 23.78
N VAL A 99 -0.58 -24.02 22.60
CA VAL A 99 0.22 -23.21 21.68
C VAL A 99 -0.30 -21.78 21.62
N THR A 100 0.63 -20.83 21.64
CA THR A 100 0.39 -19.38 21.54
C THR A 100 1.34 -18.79 20.49
N PRO A 101 0.94 -17.82 19.65
CA PRO A 101 -0.40 -17.22 19.57
C PRO A 101 -1.46 -18.22 19.11
N GLY A 102 -2.74 -17.85 19.27
CA GLY A 102 -3.85 -18.59 18.69
C GLY A 102 -3.91 -18.40 17.16
N ASN A 103 -5.11 -18.25 16.61
CA ASN A 103 -5.26 -17.98 15.18
C ASN A 103 -4.56 -16.67 14.81
N THR A 104 -3.77 -16.71 13.73
CA THR A 104 -2.93 -15.58 13.30
C THR A 104 -2.85 -15.51 11.77
N SER A 105 -2.22 -14.46 11.25
CA SER A 105 -2.04 -14.24 9.82
C SER A 105 -0.62 -13.77 9.54
N VAL A 106 -0.04 -14.25 8.44
CA VAL A 106 1.29 -13.84 7.97
C VAL A 106 1.26 -13.59 6.47
N VAL A 107 2.18 -12.76 5.97
CA VAL A 107 2.38 -12.62 4.52
C VAL A 107 3.17 -13.80 3.97
N LEU A 108 3.08 -14.07 2.66
CA LEU A 108 3.92 -15.05 1.99
C LEU A 108 5.42 -14.74 2.24
N GLY A 109 6.18 -15.75 2.70
CA GLY A 109 7.57 -15.59 3.15
C GLY A 109 7.74 -14.99 4.55
N GLY A 110 6.67 -14.52 5.18
CA GLY A 110 6.68 -13.99 6.54
C GLY A 110 6.74 -15.07 7.62
N ASN A 111 7.14 -14.65 8.83
CA ASN A 111 7.36 -15.54 9.97
C ASN A 111 6.50 -15.16 11.17
N VAL A 112 6.14 -16.15 11.99
CA VAL A 112 5.55 -15.95 13.32
C VAL A 112 6.12 -16.95 14.31
N GLN A 113 6.44 -16.49 15.51
CA GLN A 113 6.94 -17.34 16.60
C GLN A 113 5.75 -17.94 17.35
N PHE A 114 5.74 -19.27 17.44
CA PHE A 114 4.87 -20.00 18.36
C PHE A 114 5.64 -20.48 19.58
N THR A 115 4.95 -20.54 20.71
CA THR A 115 5.45 -21.09 21.97
C THR A 115 4.47 -22.13 22.48
N ALA A 116 4.98 -23.27 22.94
CA ALA A 116 4.18 -24.31 23.59
C ALA A 116 4.39 -24.23 25.11
N THR A 117 3.30 -24.40 25.89
CA THR A 117 3.33 -24.42 27.36
C THR A 117 2.45 -25.55 27.89
N GLY A 118 2.67 -25.98 29.14
CA GLY A 118 1.99 -27.15 29.72
C GLY A 118 2.59 -28.49 29.28
N GLY A 119 2.11 -29.60 29.84
CA GLY A 119 2.66 -30.94 29.58
C GLY A 119 4.14 -31.09 29.98
N SER A 120 4.86 -31.99 29.33
CA SER A 120 6.29 -32.24 29.55
C SER A 120 7.14 -31.92 28.31
N ALA A 121 8.09 -30.99 28.42
CA ALA A 121 9.08 -30.74 27.37
C ALA A 121 10.00 -31.96 27.15
N PRO A 122 10.60 -32.13 25.95
CA PRO A 122 10.56 -31.24 24.78
C PRO A 122 9.26 -31.34 23.97
N TYR A 123 9.00 -30.33 23.14
CA TYR A 123 7.85 -30.29 22.24
C TYR A 123 8.25 -30.58 20.79
N VAL A 124 7.42 -31.36 20.10
CA VAL A 124 7.52 -31.62 18.66
C VAL A 124 6.46 -30.81 17.93
N TRP A 125 6.89 -29.92 17.04
CA TRP A 125 6.00 -29.07 16.25
C TRP A 125 5.53 -29.76 14.97
N SER A 126 4.31 -29.48 14.55
CA SER A 126 3.73 -29.99 13.31
C SER A 126 2.87 -28.93 12.62
N VAL A 127 2.82 -29.03 11.29
CA VAL A 127 1.94 -28.23 10.43
C VAL A 127 1.05 -29.17 9.61
N ALA A 128 -0.24 -28.85 9.50
CA ALA A 128 -1.20 -29.72 8.82
C ALA A 128 -0.99 -29.78 7.30
N ASN A 129 -0.68 -28.64 6.68
CA ASN A 129 -0.39 -28.55 5.25
C ASN A 129 0.99 -27.89 5.01
N PRO A 130 2.02 -28.68 4.61
CA PRO A 130 3.37 -28.17 4.38
C PRO A 130 3.54 -27.36 3.09
N THR A 131 2.57 -27.37 2.17
CA THR A 131 2.63 -26.52 0.95
C THR A 131 2.27 -25.07 1.25
N ILE A 132 1.53 -24.82 2.34
CA ILE A 132 1.11 -23.48 2.78
C ILE A 132 2.11 -22.89 3.77
N GLY A 133 2.74 -23.70 4.62
CA GLY A 133 3.77 -23.22 5.53
C GLY A 133 4.54 -24.32 6.23
N SER A 134 5.70 -23.96 6.79
CA SER A 134 6.56 -24.84 7.57
C SER A 134 6.76 -24.30 8.98
N ILE A 135 7.09 -25.17 9.94
CA ILE A 135 7.43 -24.76 11.30
C ILE A 135 8.75 -25.42 11.74
N SER A 136 9.64 -24.64 12.34
CA SER A 136 10.92 -25.12 12.84
C SER A 136 10.78 -25.84 14.19
N ALA A 137 11.81 -26.60 14.59
CA ALA A 137 11.87 -27.22 15.91
C ALA A 137 11.81 -26.20 17.08
N ASN A 138 12.18 -24.94 16.80
CA ASN A 138 12.11 -23.85 17.76
C ASN A 138 10.75 -23.11 17.74
N GLY A 139 9.75 -23.61 17.00
CA GLY A 139 8.42 -23.02 16.92
C GLY A 139 8.28 -21.83 15.97
N VAL A 140 9.25 -21.56 15.09
CA VAL A 140 9.14 -20.48 14.10
C VAL A 140 8.38 -21.00 12.88
N PHE A 141 7.17 -20.48 12.64
CA PHE A 141 6.41 -20.75 11.42
C PHE A 141 6.84 -19.82 10.28
N THR A 142 6.85 -20.32 9.04
CA THR A 142 7.14 -19.57 7.80
C THR A 142 6.04 -19.85 6.76
N GLY A 143 5.45 -18.80 6.18
CA GLY A 143 4.47 -18.94 5.09
C GLY A 143 5.14 -19.29 3.76
N LEU A 144 4.78 -20.43 3.16
CA LEU A 144 5.36 -20.94 1.90
C LEU A 144 4.40 -20.85 0.71
N GLY A 145 3.09 -20.83 0.96
CA GLY A 145 2.06 -20.77 -0.08
C GLY A 145 0.80 -20.09 0.45
N LEU A 146 -0.02 -19.55 -0.45
CA LEU A 146 -1.27 -18.87 -0.09
C LEU A 146 -2.31 -19.87 0.44
N GLY A 147 -3.10 -19.43 1.42
CA GLY A 147 -4.17 -20.23 2.03
C GLY A 147 -4.03 -20.33 3.54
N SER A 148 -4.72 -21.29 4.16
CA SER A 148 -4.68 -21.50 5.61
C SER A 148 -4.18 -22.89 5.98
N THR A 149 -3.33 -22.97 7.00
CA THR A 149 -2.84 -24.22 7.59
C THR A 149 -2.92 -24.15 9.11
N SER A 150 -2.78 -25.27 9.82
CA SER A 150 -2.80 -25.27 11.28
C SER A 150 -1.50 -25.76 11.88
N VAL A 151 -1.15 -25.17 13.03
CA VAL A 151 0.03 -25.50 13.84
C VAL A 151 -0.41 -26.18 15.14
N ASN A 152 0.30 -27.25 15.50
CA ASN A 152 0.17 -27.93 16.78
C ASN A 152 1.56 -28.26 17.35
N ALA A 153 1.63 -28.44 18.67
CA ALA A 153 2.76 -29.02 19.37
C ALA A 153 2.33 -30.31 20.08
N THR A 154 3.22 -31.29 20.15
CA THR A 154 3.05 -32.53 20.93
C THR A 154 4.14 -32.59 21.99
N ASP A 155 3.77 -32.86 23.24
CA ASP A 155 4.73 -32.98 24.34
C ASP A 155 5.46 -34.34 24.35
N ALA A 156 6.42 -34.50 25.27
CA ALA A 156 7.22 -35.73 25.39
C ALA A 156 6.41 -36.98 25.75
N ASN A 157 5.21 -36.81 26.33
CA ASN A 157 4.30 -37.90 26.67
C ASN A 157 3.29 -38.19 25.55
N GLY A 158 3.40 -37.51 24.40
CA GLY A 158 2.50 -37.69 23.25
C GLY A 158 1.19 -36.91 23.34
N VAL A 159 1.05 -36.00 24.31
CA VAL A 159 -0.14 -35.15 24.45
C VAL A 159 -0.08 -34.03 23.42
N ARG A 160 -1.09 -33.96 22.55
CA ARG A 160 -1.20 -32.94 21.50
C ARG A 160 -1.89 -31.68 22.02
N SER A 161 -1.39 -30.52 21.62
CA SER A 161 -1.94 -29.21 21.98
C SER A 161 -3.26 -28.89 21.30
N ASN A 162 -3.87 -27.75 21.68
CA ASN A 162 -4.86 -27.06 20.84
C ASN A 162 -4.27 -26.72 19.45
N SER A 163 -5.15 -26.37 18.51
CA SER A 163 -4.78 -26.01 17.14
C SER A 163 -4.80 -24.50 16.95
N ALA A 164 -3.75 -23.94 16.35
CA ALA A 164 -3.69 -22.55 15.91
C ALA A 164 -3.73 -22.47 14.38
N THR A 165 -4.73 -21.80 13.82
CA THR A 165 -4.83 -21.60 12.37
C THR A 165 -3.97 -20.42 11.94
N VAL A 166 -3.12 -20.62 10.93
CA VAL A 166 -2.32 -19.58 10.29
C VAL A 166 -2.83 -19.36 8.88
N SER A 167 -3.28 -18.15 8.60
CA SER A 167 -3.64 -17.70 7.25
C SER A 167 -2.46 -16.99 6.60
N VAL A 168 -2.01 -17.49 5.45
CA VAL A 168 -0.95 -16.90 4.64
C VAL A 168 -1.57 -16.16 3.47
N SER A 169 -1.40 -14.83 3.45
CA SER A 169 -1.91 -13.96 2.39
C SER A 169 -0.77 -13.28 1.62
N ALA A 170 -1.07 -12.77 0.42
CA ALA A 170 -0.11 -11.93 -0.30
C ALA A 170 0.04 -10.57 0.40
N THR A 171 1.19 -9.92 0.22
CA THR A 171 1.38 -8.52 0.60
C THR A 171 0.44 -7.67 -0.26
N THR A 172 -0.52 -6.95 0.32
CA THR A 172 -1.53 -6.19 -0.45
C THR A 172 -1.06 -4.81 -0.89
N VAL A 173 0.12 -4.37 -0.45
CA VAL A 173 0.63 -3.03 -0.75
C VAL A 173 1.55 -3.10 -1.96
N ILE A 174 1.17 -2.40 -3.02
CA ILE A 174 2.02 -2.16 -4.19
C ILE A 174 2.60 -0.74 -4.07
N LEU A 175 3.88 -0.59 -4.38
CA LEU A 175 4.59 0.69 -4.42
C LEU A 175 5.08 0.95 -5.83
N ILE A 176 4.84 2.16 -6.35
CA ILE A 176 5.38 2.63 -7.64
C ILE A 176 6.59 3.54 -7.38
N SER A 177 7.66 3.35 -8.15
CA SER A 177 8.81 4.25 -8.19
C SER A 177 9.24 4.57 -9.63
N PRO A 178 9.41 5.86 -10.00
CA PRO A 178 9.09 7.05 -9.19
C PRO A 178 7.57 7.23 -9.03
N ASN A 179 7.12 7.90 -7.97
CA ASN A 179 5.68 8.16 -7.78
C ASN A 179 5.12 9.22 -8.75
N SER A 180 5.94 10.17 -9.22
CA SER A 180 5.53 11.26 -10.11
C SER A 180 6.69 11.63 -11.03
N ALA A 181 6.39 12.28 -12.16
CA ALA A 181 7.43 12.66 -13.12
C ALA A 181 7.08 13.96 -13.86
N GLN A 182 8.12 14.65 -14.32
CA GLN A 182 7.99 15.73 -15.31
C GLN A 182 8.82 15.38 -16.53
N LEU A 183 8.20 15.42 -17.71
CA LEU A 183 8.80 15.04 -18.97
C LEU A 183 8.55 16.13 -20.02
N ARG A 184 9.39 16.16 -21.06
CA ARG A 184 9.12 16.87 -22.30
C ARG A 184 8.53 15.90 -23.33
N VAL A 185 7.76 16.43 -24.28
CA VAL A 185 7.29 15.63 -25.42
C VAL A 185 8.47 14.94 -26.11
N GLY A 186 8.38 13.62 -26.29
CA GLY A 186 9.42 12.78 -26.87
C GLY A 186 10.36 12.10 -25.87
N GLU A 187 10.32 12.45 -24.58
CA GLU A 187 11.11 11.77 -23.55
C GLU A 187 10.43 10.47 -23.07
N SER A 188 11.24 9.56 -22.55
CA SER A 188 10.77 8.31 -21.94
C SER A 188 11.33 8.13 -20.52
N LEU A 189 10.57 7.43 -19.67
CA LEU A 189 10.93 7.13 -18.30
C LEU A 189 10.40 5.75 -17.90
N THR A 190 11.21 4.95 -17.20
CA THR A 190 10.78 3.65 -16.69
C THR A 190 10.24 3.77 -15.28
N PHE A 191 9.03 3.24 -15.06
CA PHE A 191 8.43 3.04 -13.75
C PHE A 191 8.62 1.60 -13.30
N THR A 192 8.79 1.41 -12.00
CA THR A 192 8.97 0.12 -11.35
C THR A 192 7.94 -0.08 -10.25
N ALA A 193 7.54 -1.34 -10.04
CA ALA A 193 6.62 -1.72 -8.99
C ALA A 193 7.26 -2.74 -8.05
N SER A 194 6.92 -2.63 -6.76
CA SER A 194 7.36 -3.57 -5.71
C SER A 194 6.23 -3.81 -4.70
N GLY A 195 6.31 -4.90 -3.94
CA GLY A 195 5.18 -5.36 -3.12
C GLY A 195 4.12 -6.06 -3.98
N GLY A 196 2.92 -6.32 -3.45
CA GLY A 196 1.91 -7.06 -4.21
C GLY A 196 2.33 -8.49 -4.60
N ALA A 197 1.62 -9.05 -5.58
CA ALA A 197 1.94 -10.30 -6.25
C ALA A 197 2.39 -10.06 -7.69
N ALA A 198 3.67 -10.31 -8.00
CA ALA A 198 4.14 -10.30 -9.40
C ALA A 198 3.43 -11.37 -10.25
N PRO A 199 3.38 -11.26 -11.59
CA PRO A 199 3.83 -10.12 -12.40
C PRO A 199 2.92 -8.88 -12.30
N TYR A 200 3.43 -7.73 -12.74
CA TYR A 200 2.70 -6.47 -12.76
C TYR A 200 2.27 -6.10 -14.18
N THR A 201 1.12 -5.46 -14.32
CA THR A 201 0.60 -4.88 -15.56
C THR A 201 0.41 -3.38 -15.41
N TRP A 202 0.87 -2.61 -16.39
CA TRP A 202 0.80 -1.14 -16.39
C TRP A 202 -0.23 -0.61 -17.38
N THR A 203 -0.89 0.48 -17.01
CA THR A 203 -1.81 1.22 -17.89
C THR A 203 -1.67 2.72 -17.69
N SER A 204 -1.93 3.51 -18.74
CA SER A 204 -1.98 4.98 -18.67
C SER A 204 -3.43 5.45 -18.74
N ASN A 205 -3.82 6.41 -17.90
CA ASN A 205 -5.18 6.97 -17.95
C ASN A 205 -5.37 7.94 -19.13
N SER A 206 -4.31 8.42 -19.76
CA SER A 206 -4.36 9.28 -20.94
C SER A 206 -3.23 8.95 -21.91
N PRO A 207 -3.35 7.84 -22.68
CA PRO A 207 -2.32 7.39 -23.61
C PRO A 207 -1.93 8.42 -24.68
N GLY A 208 -2.82 9.36 -25.02
CA GLY A 208 -2.53 10.47 -25.92
C GLY A 208 -1.57 11.52 -25.35
N VAL A 209 -1.48 11.64 -24.02
CA VAL A 209 -0.51 12.51 -23.31
C VAL A 209 0.78 11.74 -23.07
N ALA A 210 0.69 10.54 -22.48
CA ALA A 210 1.81 9.62 -22.37
C ALA A 210 1.32 8.16 -22.40
N SER A 211 1.98 7.32 -23.19
CA SER A 211 1.70 5.89 -23.28
C SER A 211 2.70 5.11 -22.42
N ILE A 212 2.29 3.97 -21.86
CA ILE A 212 3.16 3.09 -21.05
C ILE A 212 3.07 1.66 -21.57
N ASP A 213 4.21 1.00 -21.69
CA ASP A 213 4.27 -0.42 -22.03
C ASP A 213 3.76 -1.27 -20.85
N SER A 214 2.81 -2.17 -21.15
CA SER A 214 2.06 -2.88 -20.12
C SER A 214 2.89 -3.86 -19.29
N ASN A 215 4.06 -4.29 -19.78
CA ASN A 215 4.86 -5.34 -19.13
C ASN A 215 6.17 -4.79 -18.55
N THR A 216 6.75 -3.78 -19.19
CA THR A 216 8.06 -3.22 -18.83
C THR A 216 7.97 -1.96 -17.97
N GLY A 217 6.81 -1.30 -17.94
CA GLY A 217 6.64 -0.03 -17.21
C GLY A 217 7.35 1.17 -17.87
N VAL A 218 7.81 1.02 -19.12
CA VAL A 218 8.43 2.12 -19.88
C VAL A 218 7.35 3.05 -20.41
N LEU A 219 7.36 4.30 -19.93
CA LEU A 219 6.45 5.36 -20.34
C LEU A 219 7.12 6.28 -21.38
N THR A 220 6.37 6.69 -22.39
CA THR A 220 6.79 7.61 -23.46
C THR A 220 5.84 8.79 -23.55
N ALA A 221 6.38 10.01 -23.48
CA ALA A 221 5.64 11.26 -23.53
C ALA A 221 5.26 11.64 -24.98
N GLN A 222 3.96 11.77 -25.25
CA GLN A 222 3.41 11.95 -26.60
C GLN A 222 2.93 13.38 -26.87
N ALA A 223 2.28 14.02 -25.90
CA ALA A 223 1.72 15.37 -26.05
C ALA A 223 1.74 16.11 -24.71
N ALA A 224 1.76 17.45 -24.77
CA ALA A 224 1.71 18.26 -23.56
C ALA A 224 0.39 18.05 -22.81
N GLY A 225 0.45 17.90 -21.49
CA GLY A 225 -0.69 17.59 -20.65
C GLY A 225 -0.28 16.95 -19.32
N ALA A 226 -1.28 16.55 -18.53
CA ALA A 226 -1.05 15.78 -17.30
C ALA A 226 -1.76 14.42 -17.41
N THR A 227 -1.09 13.38 -16.91
CA THR A 227 -1.62 12.02 -16.82
C THR A 227 -1.12 11.37 -15.53
N THR A 228 -1.57 10.16 -15.30
CA THR A 228 -1.17 9.21 -14.26
C THR A 228 -1.05 7.83 -14.91
N ILE A 229 -0.41 6.91 -14.20
CA ILE A 229 -0.38 5.51 -14.58
C ILE A 229 -0.94 4.67 -13.43
N THR A 230 -1.49 3.52 -13.78
CA THR A 230 -1.95 2.50 -12.83
C THR A 230 -1.10 1.26 -13.02
N VAL A 231 -0.58 0.71 -11.92
CA VAL A 231 -0.02 -0.63 -11.90
C VAL A 231 -0.97 -1.57 -11.19
N THR A 232 -1.19 -2.74 -11.78
CA THR A 232 -2.02 -3.81 -11.23
C THR A 232 -1.16 -5.05 -11.08
N ASP A 233 -1.23 -5.72 -9.93
CA ASP A 233 -0.53 -6.96 -9.67
C ASP A 233 -1.35 -8.18 -10.15
N SER A 234 -0.76 -9.38 -10.09
CA SER A 234 -1.43 -10.61 -10.55
C SER A 234 -2.59 -11.07 -9.67
N ALA A 235 -2.68 -10.54 -8.45
CA ALA A 235 -3.79 -10.78 -7.51
C ALA A 235 -4.94 -9.77 -7.71
N GLY A 236 -4.78 -8.79 -8.61
CA GLY A 236 -5.78 -7.77 -8.92
C GLY A 236 -5.75 -6.54 -8.01
N ALA A 237 -4.78 -6.42 -7.11
CA ALA A 237 -4.52 -5.18 -6.39
C ALA A 237 -3.93 -4.14 -7.34
N PHE A 238 -4.28 -2.87 -7.16
CA PHE A 238 -3.77 -1.80 -8.02
C PHE A 238 -3.44 -0.55 -7.22
N VAL A 239 -2.51 0.25 -7.74
CA VAL A 239 -2.17 1.57 -7.22
C VAL A 239 -1.92 2.53 -8.38
N ASN A 240 -2.30 3.79 -8.18
CA ASN A 240 -2.04 4.87 -9.13
C ASN A 240 -0.78 5.62 -8.73
N SER A 241 -0.03 6.10 -9.73
CA SER A 241 1.03 7.06 -9.51
C SER A 241 0.46 8.41 -9.07
N GLY A 242 1.33 9.26 -8.51
CA GLY A 242 1.16 10.71 -8.55
C GLY A 242 1.18 11.28 -9.98
N PRO A 243 1.09 12.61 -10.13
CA PRO A 243 0.96 13.26 -11.42
C PRO A 243 2.21 13.11 -12.29
N ILE A 244 1.97 12.85 -13.57
CA ILE A 244 2.97 12.85 -14.63
C ILE A 244 2.64 14.03 -15.54
N THR A 245 3.49 15.04 -15.56
CA THR A 245 3.28 16.24 -16.37
C THR A 245 4.20 16.24 -17.57
N VAL A 246 3.62 16.26 -18.76
CA VAL A 246 4.34 16.40 -20.03
C VAL A 246 4.26 17.86 -20.47
N THR A 247 5.40 18.47 -20.73
CA THR A 247 5.51 19.86 -21.19
C THR A 247 5.93 19.91 -22.66
N ALA A 248 5.38 20.87 -23.40
CA ALA A 248 5.87 21.15 -24.75
C ALA A 248 7.31 21.69 -24.69
N PRO A 249 8.15 21.42 -25.69
CA PRO A 249 9.41 22.14 -25.86
C PRO A 249 9.15 23.66 -25.89
N PRO A 250 10.08 24.49 -25.38
CA PRO A 250 9.92 25.93 -25.47
C PRO A 250 9.86 26.34 -26.95
N PRO A 251 9.01 27.29 -27.33
CA PRO A 251 9.00 27.80 -28.69
C PRO A 251 10.36 28.41 -29.03
N VAL A 252 10.85 28.12 -30.24
CA VAL A 252 12.08 28.71 -30.76
C VAL A 252 11.79 30.16 -31.17
N THR A 253 12.51 31.11 -30.59
CA THR A 253 12.37 32.53 -30.91
C THR A 253 13.53 33.01 -31.78
N ILE A 254 13.24 33.74 -32.85
CA ILE A 254 14.24 34.44 -33.67
C ILE A 254 14.10 35.94 -33.44
N VAL A 255 15.20 36.61 -33.15
CA VAL A 255 15.27 38.06 -32.97
C VAL A 255 15.96 38.67 -34.18
N VAL A 256 15.27 39.60 -34.86
CA VAL A 256 15.78 40.34 -36.02
C VAL A 256 16.24 41.74 -35.57
N THR A 257 17.49 42.07 -35.89
CA THR A 257 18.13 43.35 -35.56
C THR A 257 18.56 44.05 -36.84
N PRO A 258 18.32 45.36 -37.01
CA PRO A 258 17.65 46.27 -36.09
C PRO A 258 16.13 46.03 -35.99
N THR A 259 15.55 46.35 -34.84
CA THR A 259 14.09 46.25 -34.63
C THR A 259 13.32 47.32 -35.39
N SER A 260 13.87 48.51 -35.58
CA SER A 260 13.26 49.56 -36.40
C SER A 260 14.36 50.44 -37.01
N GLY A 261 14.06 51.14 -38.09
CA GLY A 261 15.05 51.98 -38.75
C GLY A 261 14.48 52.78 -39.91
N SER A 262 15.35 53.60 -40.51
CA SER A 262 15.05 54.34 -41.73
C SER A 262 16.16 54.16 -42.74
N VAL A 263 15.81 54.05 -44.02
CA VAL A 263 16.75 53.92 -45.13
C VAL A 263 16.27 54.81 -46.28
N ALA A 264 17.17 55.55 -46.93
CA ALA A 264 16.78 56.33 -48.11
C ALA A 264 16.65 55.43 -49.34
N VAL A 265 15.82 55.82 -50.32
CA VAL A 265 15.80 55.16 -51.64
C VAL A 265 17.22 55.14 -52.23
N GLY A 266 17.68 53.96 -52.65
CA GLY A 266 19.03 53.70 -53.17
C GLY A 266 20.10 53.42 -52.10
N SER A 267 19.78 53.55 -50.81
CA SER A 267 20.67 53.19 -49.70
C SER A 267 20.35 51.80 -49.15
N THR A 268 21.27 51.25 -48.35
CA THR A 268 21.15 49.92 -47.76
C THR A 268 21.10 49.94 -46.23
N LEU A 269 20.52 48.89 -45.64
CA LEU A 269 20.48 48.63 -44.20
C LEU A 269 20.70 47.13 -43.95
N SER A 270 21.70 46.78 -43.14
CA SER A 270 22.00 45.38 -42.83
C SER A 270 21.18 44.86 -41.64
N PHE A 271 20.65 43.65 -41.78
CA PHE A 271 19.96 42.91 -40.73
C PHE A 271 20.76 41.70 -40.28
N SER A 272 20.63 41.35 -39.01
CA SER A 272 21.12 40.11 -38.42
C SER A 272 20.01 39.41 -37.65
N ALA A 273 20.07 38.07 -37.62
CA ALA A 273 19.13 37.23 -36.91
C ALA A 273 19.86 36.39 -35.85
N THR A 274 19.28 36.29 -34.66
CA THR A 274 19.78 35.45 -33.56
C THR A 274 18.68 34.56 -33.02
N GLY A 275 19.04 33.37 -32.52
CA GLY A 275 18.08 32.33 -32.10
C GLY A 275 17.70 31.38 -33.25
N GLY A 276 17.15 30.21 -32.91
CA GLY A 276 16.88 29.16 -33.91
C GLY A 276 18.14 28.55 -34.52
N ARG A 277 18.01 27.95 -35.71
CA ARG A 277 19.09 27.24 -36.43
C ARG A 277 19.45 27.90 -37.75
N ALA A 278 20.65 28.47 -37.84
CA ALA A 278 21.21 28.97 -39.09
C ALA A 278 21.36 27.86 -40.17
N PRO A 279 21.37 28.17 -41.47
CA PRO A 279 21.28 29.52 -42.06
C PRO A 279 19.86 30.12 -42.02
N TYR A 280 19.78 31.44 -42.12
CA TYR A 280 18.52 32.17 -42.19
C TYR A 280 18.17 32.54 -43.63
N THR A 281 16.88 32.52 -43.94
CA THR A 281 16.31 33.05 -45.18
C THR A 281 15.56 34.35 -44.88
N TRP A 282 15.70 35.33 -45.76
CA TRP A 282 15.22 36.70 -45.53
C TRP A 282 14.08 37.05 -46.49
N GLN A 283 13.08 37.76 -45.97
CA GLN A 283 11.95 38.25 -46.76
C GLN A 283 11.57 39.66 -46.32
N VAL A 284 11.18 40.49 -47.28
CA VAL A 284 10.63 41.82 -47.03
C VAL A 284 9.12 41.80 -47.28
N SER A 285 8.35 42.54 -46.46
CA SER A 285 6.88 42.53 -46.55
C SER A 285 6.31 43.15 -47.82
N ASN A 286 7.04 44.05 -48.48
CA ASN A 286 6.64 44.66 -49.74
C ASN A 286 7.85 44.89 -50.65
N SER A 287 7.96 44.07 -51.69
CA SER A 287 9.04 44.13 -52.68
C SER A 287 9.02 45.36 -53.60
N ALA A 288 7.91 46.12 -53.64
CA ALA A 288 7.86 47.39 -54.37
C ALA A 288 8.50 48.55 -53.58
N VAL A 289 8.61 48.42 -52.25
CA VAL A 289 9.15 49.47 -51.37
C VAL A 289 10.63 49.22 -51.04
N ALA A 290 11.03 47.96 -50.84
CA ALA A 290 12.41 47.57 -50.61
C ALA A 290 12.69 46.14 -51.11
N SER A 291 13.96 45.79 -51.34
CA SER A 291 14.41 44.40 -51.55
C SER A 291 15.38 43.99 -50.43
N ILE A 292 15.51 42.69 -50.18
CA ILE A 292 16.49 42.14 -49.23
C ILE A 292 17.20 40.95 -49.86
N ASP A 293 18.52 40.84 -49.69
CA ASP A 293 19.33 39.74 -50.21
C ASP A 293 19.46 38.56 -49.22
N GLY A 294 20.12 37.49 -49.67
CA GLY A 294 20.37 36.30 -48.84
C GLY A 294 21.30 36.53 -47.65
N ASN A 295 22.04 37.65 -47.62
CA ASN A 295 22.92 38.03 -46.52
C ASN A 295 22.23 38.97 -45.52
N GLY A 296 20.94 39.26 -45.70
CA GLY A 296 20.18 40.14 -44.82
C GLY A 296 20.41 41.64 -45.11
N VAL A 297 20.91 42.01 -46.28
CA VAL A 297 21.11 43.42 -46.66
C VAL A 297 19.87 43.92 -47.40
N LEU A 298 19.16 44.85 -46.77
CA LEU A 298 17.98 45.51 -47.34
C LEU A 298 18.39 46.73 -48.18
N THR A 299 17.73 46.94 -49.32
CA THR A 299 17.90 48.11 -50.20
C THR A 299 16.56 48.83 -50.39
N GLY A 300 16.52 50.14 -50.15
CA GLY A 300 15.31 50.95 -50.36
C GLY A 300 15.04 51.21 -51.85
N LEU A 301 13.82 50.92 -52.33
CA LEU A 301 13.42 51.06 -53.74
C LEU A 301 12.44 52.22 -53.97
N ALA A 302 11.46 52.39 -53.08
CA ALA A 302 10.49 53.49 -53.14
C ALA A 302 10.11 53.94 -51.73
N ALA A 303 9.63 55.18 -51.59
CA ALA A 303 9.20 55.67 -50.29
C ALA A 303 8.01 54.86 -49.75
N GLY A 304 8.07 54.46 -48.47
CA GLY A 304 7.05 53.61 -47.85
C GLY A 304 7.53 52.99 -46.54
N SER A 305 6.81 51.98 -46.03
CA SER A 305 7.21 51.22 -44.84
C SER A 305 7.21 49.72 -45.16
N VAL A 306 8.22 49.01 -44.67
CA VAL A 306 8.35 47.55 -44.77
C VAL A 306 8.72 46.93 -43.42
N THR A 307 8.57 45.62 -43.31
CA THR A 307 9.16 44.81 -42.24
C THR A 307 10.06 43.74 -42.87
N VAL A 308 11.03 43.26 -42.10
CA VAL A 308 11.95 42.20 -42.51
C VAL A 308 11.69 40.96 -41.68
N THR A 309 11.45 39.84 -42.34
CA THR A 309 11.28 38.52 -41.73
C THR A 309 12.53 37.69 -41.95
N ALA A 310 13.11 37.16 -40.87
CA ALA A 310 14.12 36.10 -40.92
C ALA A 310 13.46 34.76 -40.58
N ARG A 311 13.74 33.73 -41.39
CA ARG A 311 13.28 32.36 -41.16
C ARG A 311 14.48 31.42 -41.02
N ASP A 312 14.55 30.67 -39.93
CA ASP A 312 15.64 29.71 -39.72
C ASP A 312 15.47 28.42 -40.55
N ALA A 313 16.47 27.55 -40.51
CA ALA A 313 16.48 26.29 -41.25
C ALA A 313 15.39 25.29 -40.83
N ASN A 314 14.84 25.43 -39.61
CA ASN A 314 13.76 24.59 -39.09
C ASN A 314 12.37 25.23 -39.29
N GLY A 315 12.32 26.41 -39.93
CA GLY A 315 11.11 27.10 -40.30
C GLY A 315 10.54 28.07 -39.26
N ALA A 316 11.19 28.26 -38.11
CA ALA A 316 10.83 29.30 -37.15
C ALA A 316 11.07 30.68 -37.78
N THR A 317 10.28 31.69 -37.39
CA THR A 317 10.37 33.04 -37.95
C THR A 317 10.53 34.10 -36.87
N GLY A 318 11.25 35.17 -37.21
CA GLY A 318 11.33 36.42 -36.46
C GLY A 318 11.07 37.58 -37.41
N VAL A 319 10.43 38.64 -36.93
CA VAL A 319 10.07 39.81 -37.75
C VAL A 319 10.62 41.07 -37.07
N SER A 320 11.22 41.97 -37.84
CA SER A 320 11.55 43.31 -37.38
C SER A 320 10.27 44.12 -37.11
N GLY A 321 10.39 45.21 -36.36
CA GLY A 321 9.44 46.31 -36.44
C GLY A 321 9.52 47.06 -37.78
N SER A 322 8.80 48.18 -37.88
CA SER A 322 8.68 48.96 -39.11
C SER A 322 10.02 49.62 -39.51
N ILE A 323 10.33 49.48 -40.80
CA ILE A 323 11.46 50.12 -41.48
C ILE A 323 10.88 51.14 -42.46
N THR A 324 11.21 52.41 -42.26
CA THR A 324 10.75 53.49 -43.14
C THR A 324 11.74 53.67 -44.30
N VAL A 325 11.27 53.56 -45.53
CA VAL A 325 12.03 53.96 -46.71
C VAL A 325 11.68 55.42 -47.02
N THR A 326 12.64 56.33 -46.88
CA THR A 326 12.43 57.76 -47.16
C THR A 326 12.76 58.08 -48.61
N ALA A 327 12.05 59.03 -49.21
CA ALA A 327 12.37 59.52 -50.55
C ALA A 327 13.83 59.99 -50.63
N ALA A 328 14.46 59.81 -51.79
CA ALA A 328 15.80 60.35 -52.03
C ALA A 328 15.78 61.87 -51.76
N ALA A 329 16.76 62.36 -51.00
CA ALA A 329 16.90 63.80 -50.75
C ALA A 329 17.03 64.49 -52.12
N GLY A 330 15.98 65.22 -52.51
CA GLY A 330 15.95 65.92 -53.78
C GLY A 330 17.11 66.90 -53.84
N GLY A 331 18.08 66.64 -54.72
CA GLY A 331 19.07 67.62 -55.12
C GLY A 331 18.33 68.84 -55.65
N GLY A 332 18.32 69.93 -54.88
CA GLY A 332 17.67 71.17 -55.24
C GLY A 332 18.25 71.73 -56.54
N ARG A 333 17.55 71.52 -57.65
CA ARG A 333 17.75 72.30 -58.88
C ARG A 333 17.26 73.72 -58.60
N ARG A 334 18.18 74.62 -58.23
CA ARG A 334 17.96 76.07 -58.32
C ARG A 334 17.76 76.43 -59.78
N HIS A 335 16.49 76.53 -60.20
CA HIS A 335 16.13 77.03 -61.51
C HIS A 335 16.41 78.53 -61.55
N GLY A 336 17.39 78.95 -62.35
CA GLY A 336 17.69 80.35 -62.60
C GLY A 336 16.50 81.03 -63.28
N GLY A 337 15.93 82.04 -62.61
CA GLY A 337 14.96 82.95 -63.18
C GLY A 337 15.66 84.15 -63.82
N ARG A 338 15.80 84.12 -65.14
CA ARG A 338 16.18 85.28 -65.97
C ARG A 338 15.02 85.59 -66.89
N HIS A 339 14.24 86.62 -66.56
CA HIS A 339 13.40 87.43 -67.46
C HIS A 339 13.09 88.73 -66.70
N GLY A 340 13.38 89.95 -67.14
CA GLY A 340 13.60 90.42 -68.50
C GLY A 340 12.36 91.10 -69.06
N GLY A 341 11.99 92.26 -68.50
CA GLY A 341 11.39 93.41 -69.20
C GLY A 341 9.91 93.38 -69.58
N GLY A 342 9.22 94.51 -69.33
CA GLY A 342 8.27 95.06 -70.31
C GLY A 342 6.92 95.57 -69.81
N MET A 343 6.80 96.90 -69.77
CA MET A 343 5.62 97.73 -70.07
C MET A 343 4.44 97.89 -69.08
N MET A 344 4.48 99.05 -68.40
CA MET A 344 3.53 100.19 -68.47
C MET A 344 2.02 99.94 -68.67
N GLY A 345 1.21 100.62 -67.83
CA GLY A 345 0.03 101.36 -68.33
C GLY A 345 -1.24 101.43 -67.47
N ARG A 346 -1.25 102.36 -66.50
CA ARG A 346 -2.36 103.26 -66.03
C ARG A 346 -3.78 102.71 -65.74
N GLY A 347 -4.31 103.12 -64.58
CA GLY A 347 -5.75 103.32 -64.40
C GLY A 347 -6.25 103.65 -62.98
N ARG A 348 -6.17 104.95 -62.62
CA ARG A 348 -6.82 105.69 -61.50
C ARG A 348 -6.01 105.93 -60.24
#